data_AF-A0A954M683-F1
#
_entry.id   AF-A0A954M683-F1
#
_cell.length_a   1.000
_cell.length_b   1.000
_cell.length_c   1.000
_cell.angle_alpha   90.00
_cell.angle_beta   90.00
_cell.angle_gamma   90.00
#
_symmetry.space_group_name_H-M   'P 1'
#
loop_
_entity.id
_entity.type
_entity.pdbx_description
1 polymer ?
#
loop_
_entity_poly.entity_id
_entity_poly.type
_entity_poly.pdbx_seq_one_letter_code
_entity_poly.pdbx_strand_id
1 'polypeptide(L)'
;NRTVSANLGMSYSISNVCAEAGMENVLRWCGRSMDERELRNRVKNKMIRPTTIPQTLEALEFEQAVAREALRLAYKQHKEFATTLKGVQQQRTVGDTFSQLSSGRTIVDDMRLNLLVASGGVLSHAPQMRQTAMMLLDAFEPAGVTELAKDSIFMMPHLGVLASVHPKAALEVFEKDCLVYLGTAIAPQGLTTKDRPCMTYRLQGSTLNEQGTLLGGELKEFPLQIGETVEAILEPARGLDLGAGPGRTIECTLRGGTVGLILDGRGRPLWPAS
;
A
#
# COMPACT_ATOMS: atom_id res chain seq x y z
N ASN A 1 4.91 16.08 -6.08
CA ASN A 1 6.16 16.00 -5.29
C ASN A 1 6.78 14.63 -5.47
N ARG A 2 8.10 14.54 -5.67
CA ARG A 2 8.84 13.27 -5.77
C ARG A 2 9.94 13.28 -4.71
N THR A 3 10.06 12.20 -3.95
CA THR A 3 11.17 11.97 -3.01
C THR A 3 11.80 10.62 -3.29
N VAL A 4 13.03 10.41 -2.82
CA VAL A 4 13.75 9.14 -2.95
C VAL A 4 14.40 8.83 -1.60
N SER A 5 14.09 7.67 -1.03
CA SER A 5 14.72 7.16 0.19
C SER A 5 15.82 6.15 -0.15
N ALA A 6 16.99 6.65 -0.53
CA ALA A 6 18.10 5.82 -1.03
C ALA A 6 18.65 4.82 0.00
N ASN A 7 18.40 5.04 1.29
CA ASN A 7 18.82 4.18 2.40
C ASN A 7 17.84 3.02 2.70
N LEU A 8 16.69 2.94 2.03
CA LEU A 8 15.64 1.95 2.31
C LEU A 8 15.46 0.96 1.15
N GLY A 9 16.56 0.33 0.72
CA GLY A 9 16.59 -0.62 -0.39
C GLY A 9 16.63 -2.09 0.03
N MET A 10 16.07 -2.97 -0.79
CA MET A 10 15.98 -4.43 -0.53
C MET A 10 17.26 -5.24 -0.82
N SER A 11 18.28 -4.61 -1.42
CA SER A 11 19.55 -5.25 -1.77
C SER A 11 20.67 -4.73 -0.86
N TYR A 12 21.42 -3.72 -1.32
CA TYR A 12 22.57 -3.19 -0.59
C TYR A 12 22.24 -2.57 0.77
N SER A 13 21.01 -2.09 0.96
CA SER A 13 20.58 -1.37 2.15
C SER A 13 19.56 -2.13 2.99
N ILE A 14 19.42 -3.45 2.77
CA ILE A 14 18.43 -4.26 3.49
C ILE A 14 18.67 -4.25 5.00
N SER A 15 19.94 -4.17 5.43
CA SER A 15 20.31 -3.98 6.84
C SER A 15 19.80 -2.67 7.43
N ASN A 16 19.78 -1.60 6.64
CA ASN A 16 19.33 -0.29 7.10
C ASN A 16 17.82 -0.32 7.34
N VAL A 17 17.07 -0.99 6.47
CA VAL A 17 15.64 -1.24 6.70
C VAL A 17 15.42 -1.99 8.01
N CYS A 18 16.12 -3.11 8.23
CA CYS A 18 15.99 -3.87 9.47
C CYS A 18 16.42 -3.08 10.71
N ALA A 19 17.44 -2.22 10.59
CA ALA A 19 17.92 -1.39 11.68
C ALA A 19 16.95 -0.24 12.02
N GLU A 20 16.38 0.41 11.02
CA GLU A 20 15.45 1.54 11.18
C GLU A 20 14.05 1.08 11.59
N ALA A 21 13.58 -0.05 11.05
CA ALA A 21 12.30 -0.64 11.43
C ALA A 21 12.38 -1.36 12.78
N GLY A 22 13.51 -1.98 13.10
CA GLY A 22 13.64 -2.95 14.18
C GLY A 22 13.12 -4.34 13.78
N MET A 23 13.76 -5.39 14.30
CA MET A 23 13.44 -6.76 13.91
C MET A 23 12.03 -7.19 14.33
N GLU A 24 11.53 -6.70 15.46
CA GLU A 24 10.16 -6.95 15.93
C GLU A 24 9.11 -6.49 14.89
N ASN A 25 9.28 -5.28 14.34
CA ASN A 25 8.37 -4.76 13.32
C ASN A 25 8.49 -5.47 11.97
N VAL A 26 9.63 -6.09 11.67
CA VAL A 26 9.76 -6.96 10.50
C VAL A 26 9.06 -8.29 10.77
N LEU A 27 9.34 -8.93 11.90
CA LEU A 27 8.87 -10.26 12.25
C LEU A 27 7.36 -10.35 12.44
N ARG A 28 6.68 -9.25 12.81
CA ARG A 28 5.20 -9.23 12.92
C ARG A 28 4.48 -9.61 11.62
N TRP A 29 5.15 -9.47 10.48
CA TRP A 29 4.62 -9.82 9.17
C TRP A 29 4.85 -11.26 8.76
N CYS A 30 5.69 -11.97 9.51
CA CYS A 30 5.95 -13.38 9.31
C CYS A 30 4.84 -14.18 10.02
N GLY A 31 4.15 -15.05 9.30
CA GLY A 31 3.13 -15.96 9.82
C GLY A 31 3.71 -17.15 10.60
N ARG A 32 5.05 -17.24 10.71
CA ARG A 32 5.75 -18.28 11.45
C ARG A 32 6.80 -17.67 12.38
N SER A 33 7.09 -18.40 13.46
CA SER A 33 8.25 -18.11 14.30
C SER A 33 9.53 -18.32 13.49
N MET A 34 10.45 -17.35 13.57
CA MET A 34 11.74 -17.38 12.88
C MET A 34 12.86 -17.06 13.87
N ASP A 35 14.01 -17.72 13.73
CA ASP A 35 15.18 -17.41 14.56
C ASP A 35 15.81 -16.08 14.09
N GLU A 36 15.73 -15.06 14.95
CA GLU A 36 16.32 -13.75 14.70
C GLU A 36 17.81 -13.83 14.36
N ARG A 37 18.56 -14.76 14.96
CA ARG A 37 20.00 -14.92 14.68
C ARG A 37 20.22 -15.38 13.24
N GLU A 38 19.43 -16.35 12.78
CA GLU A 38 19.48 -16.82 11.40
C GLU A 38 19.10 -15.69 10.42
N LEU A 39 18.05 -14.92 10.73
CA LEU A 39 17.62 -13.80 9.90
C LEU A 39 18.68 -12.71 9.80
N ARG A 40 19.36 -12.36 10.90
CA ARG A 40 20.48 -11.43 10.87
C ARG A 40 21.62 -11.92 9.98
N ASN A 41 21.90 -13.22 9.96
CA ASN A 41 22.86 -13.80 9.03
C ASN A 41 22.38 -13.73 7.58
N ARG A 42 21.09 -13.97 7.33
CA ARG A 42 20.47 -13.87 6.00
C ARG A 42 20.57 -12.44 5.44
N VAL A 43 20.27 -11.43 6.26
CA VAL A 43 20.44 -10.01 5.92
C VAL A 43 21.90 -9.70 5.55
N LYS A 44 22.87 -10.14 6.35
CA LYS A 44 24.30 -9.95 6.05
C LYS A 44 24.72 -10.63 4.74
N ASN A 45 24.28 -11.86 4.52
CA ASN A 45 24.56 -12.60 3.28
C ASN A 45 23.97 -11.89 2.06
N LYS A 46 22.75 -11.35 2.17
CA LYS A 46 22.09 -10.56 1.13
C LYS A 46 22.87 -9.28 0.82
N MET A 47 23.41 -8.59 1.81
CA MET A 47 24.27 -7.41 1.57
C MET A 47 25.56 -7.75 0.80
N ILE A 48 26.17 -8.90 1.10
CA ILE A 48 27.38 -9.37 0.39
C ILE A 48 27.03 -9.83 -1.03
N ARG A 49 25.84 -10.43 -1.22
CA ARG A 49 25.36 -10.97 -2.49
C ARG A 49 23.99 -10.37 -2.85
N PRO A 50 23.94 -9.08 -3.24
CA PRO A 50 22.72 -8.26 -3.35
C PRO A 50 21.74 -8.72 -4.43
N THR A 51 22.22 -9.51 -5.39
CA THR A 51 21.45 -10.05 -6.51
C THR A 51 20.90 -11.45 -6.25
N THR A 52 21.16 -12.03 -5.07
CA THR A 52 20.56 -13.32 -4.70
C THR A 52 19.05 -13.19 -4.61
N ILE A 53 18.33 -14.24 -4.98
CA ILE A 53 16.87 -14.33 -4.85
C ILE A 53 16.52 -15.40 -3.80
N PRO A 54 15.40 -15.26 -3.08
CA PRO A 54 14.98 -16.25 -2.08
C PRO A 54 14.77 -17.62 -2.74
N GLN A 55 15.43 -18.64 -2.19
CA GLN A 55 15.36 -20.03 -2.67
C GLN A 55 14.36 -20.87 -1.87
N THR A 56 13.85 -20.35 -0.75
CA THR A 56 12.89 -21.02 0.12
C THR A 56 11.71 -20.11 0.39
N LEU A 57 10.55 -20.69 0.70
CA LEU A 57 9.36 -19.92 1.05
C LEU A 57 9.60 -19.05 2.29
N GLU A 58 10.36 -19.55 3.26
CA GLU A 58 10.72 -18.80 4.46
C GLU A 58 11.59 -17.58 4.15
N ALA A 59 12.57 -17.72 3.24
CA ALA A 59 13.38 -16.60 2.79
C ALA A 59 12.54 -15.57 2.02
N LEU A 60 11.60 -16.03 1.19
CA LEU A 60 10.68 -15.15 0.47
C LEU A 60 9.78 -14.37 1.43
N GLU A 61 9.19 -15.06 2.41
CA GLU A 61 8.33 -14.46 3.43
C GLU A 61 9.09 -13.38 4.22
N PHE A 62 10.31 -13.68 4.65
CA PHE A 62 11.16 -12.70 5.34
C PHE A 62 11.52 -11.50 4.45
N GLU A 63 11.91 -11.71 3.19
CA GLU A 63 12.21 -10.60 2.28
C GLU A 63 10.97 -9.74 2.01
N GLN A 64 9.78 -10.33 1.88
CA GLN A 64 8.53 -9.57 1.74
C GLN A 64 8.15 -8.84 3.04
N ALA A 65 8.44 -9.40 4.22
CA ALA A 65 8.27 -8.71 5.50
C ALA A 65 9.17 -7.47 5.60
N VAL A 66 10.45 -7.59 5.21
CA VAL A 66 11.36 -6.45 5.14
C VAL A 66 10.90 -5.43 4.10
N ALA A 67 10.35 -5.87 2.96
CA ALA A 67 9.82 -4.98 1.93
C ALA A 67 8.64 -4.12 2.44
N ARG A 68 7.73 -4.69 3.25
CA ARG A 68 6.65 -3.92 3.89
C ARG A 68 7.20 -2.80 4.74
N GLU A 69 8.20 -3.09 5.58
CA GLU A 69 8.83 -2.07 6.43
C GLU A 69 9.63 -1.04 5.63
N ALA A 70 10.34 -1.45 4.59
CA ALA A 70 11.05 -0.53 3.69
C ALA A 70 10.09 0.48 3.06
N LEU A 71 8.98 -0.02 2.50
CA LEU A 71 7.94 0.80 1.88
C LEU A 71 7.25 1.71 2.91
N ARG A 72 6.91 1.20 4.10
CA ARG A 72 6.28 1.96 5.18
C ARG A 72 7.17 3.11 5.65
N LEU A 73 8.46 2.85 5.87
CA LEU A 73 9.43 3.87 6.26
C LEU A 73 9.64 4.91 5.15
N ALA A 74 9.78 4.48 3.89
CA ALA A 74 9.93 5.38 2.76
C ALA A 74 8.68 6.26 2.57
N TYR A 75 7.50 5.69 2.76
CA TYR A 75 6.24 6.43 2.71
C TYR A 75 6.12 7.45 3.83
N LYS A 76 6.47 7.06 5.07
CA LYS A 76 6.55 8.00 6.21
C LYS A 76 7.49 9.17 5.91
N GLN A 77 8.71 8.90 5.44
CA GLN A 77 9.67 9.94 5.03
C GLN A 77 9.11 10.82 3.91
N HIS A 78 8.41 10.24 2.93
CA HIS A 78 7.76 11.01 1.87
C HIS A 78 6.74 12.01 2.44
N LYS A 79 5.88 11.58 3.38
CA LYS A 79 4.89 12.47 4.02
C LYS A 79 5.55 13.62 4.77
N GLU A 80 6.68 13.37 5.42
CA GLU A 80 7.47 14.39 6.13
C GLU A 80 8.08 15.45 5.19
N PHE A 81 8.48 15.06 3.97
CA PHE A 81 9.05 15.98 2.98
C PHE A 81 8.01 16.67 2.10
N ALA A 82 6.92 15.97 1.75
CA ALA A 82 5.85 16.49 0.92
C ALA A 82 4.93 17.40 1.75
N THR A 83 5.41 18.59 2.10
CA THR A 83 4.69 19.58 2.92
C THR A 83 4.32 20.82 2.10
N THR A 84 3.37 21.59 2.62
CA THR A 84 3.02 22.91 2.06
C THR A 84 4.20 23.90 2.14
N LEU A 85 4.22 24.90 1.25
CA LEU A 85 5.30 25.88 1.15
C LEU A 85 5.53 26.61 2.49
N LYS A 86 6.76 26.53 3.02
CA LYS A 86 7.21 27.32 4.16
C LYS A 86 7.45 28.76 3.71
N GLY A 87 6.72 29.73 4.25
CA GLY A 87 7.06 31.16 4.11
C GLY A 87 5.98 32.10 3.57
N VAL A 88 4.80 31.64 3.17
CA VAL A 88 3.66 32.55 2.95
C VAL A 88 3.14 32.99 4.32
N GLN A 89 3.14 34.30 4.61
CA GLN A 89 2.49 34.85 5.80
C GLN A 89 1.01 34.47 5.81
N GLN A 90 0.67 33.35 6.43
CA GLN A 90 -0.69 33.13 6.89
C GLN A 90 -0.96 34.21 7.94
N GLN A 91 -2.05 34.98 7.80
CA GLN A 91 -2.49 35.89 8.85
C GLN A 91 -2.70 35.06 10.13
N ARG A 92 -1.80 35.21 11.10
CA ARG A 92 -1.84 34.47 12.36
C ARG A 92 -2.62 35.28 13.37
N THR A 93 -3.60 34.65 14.00
CA THR A 93 -4.29 35.18 15.17
C THR A 93 -3.50 34.83 16.42
N VAL A 94 -3.59 35.64 17.49
CA VAL A 94 -2.82 35.45 18.74
C VAL A 94 -3.02 34.05 19.36
N GLY A 95 -4.18 33.42 19.10
CA GLY A 95 -4.50 32.05 19.51
C GLY A 95 -3.72 30.93 18.80
N ASP A 96 -3.10 31.20 17.65
CA ASP A 96 -2.33 30.22 16.87
C ASP A 96 -0.90 30.01 17.42
N THR A 97 -0.50 30.79 18.42
CA THR A 97 0.85 30.74 19.01
C THR A 97 1.03 29.53 19.96
N PHE A 98 -0.07 28.98 20.48
CA PHE A 98 -0.03 27.87 21.45
C PHE A 98 -0.08 26.48 20.80
N SER A 99 -0.45 26.39 19.51
CA SER A 99 -0.37 25.13 18.75
C SER A 99 0.96 25.07 18.00
N GLN A 100 2.05 24.84 18.73
CA GLN A 100 3.32 24.40 18.13
C GLN A 100 3.14 23.02 17.47
N LEU A 101 2.51 22.98 16.30
CA LEU A 101 2.61 21.86 15.37
C LEU A 101 3.83 22.15 14.49
N SER A 102 4.79 21.23 14.56
CA SER A 102 5.95 21.12 13.69
C SER A 102 5.62 21.58 12.27
N SER A 103 6.49 22.44 11.74
CA SER A 103 6.35 23.12 10.44
C SER A 103 5.73 22.27 9.31
N GLY A 104 4.70 22.81 8.65
CA GLY A 104 4.12 22.33 7.38
C GLY A 104 3.30 21.05 7.49
N ARG A 105 1.97 21.13 7.37
CA ARG A 105 1.14 19.92 7.19
C ARG A 105 1.54 19.21 5.89
N THR A 106 1.63 17.89 5.94
CA THR A 106 1.84 17.06 4.75
C THR A 106 0.71 17.31 3.75
N ILE A 107 1.03 17.31 2.46
CA ILE A 107 0.04 17.37 1.38
C ILE A 107 -0.44 15.99 0.96
N VAL A 108 0.12 14.94 1.54
CA VAL A 108 -0.24 13.55 1.26
C VAL A 108 -1.45 13.19 2.11
N ASP A 109 -2.54 12.85 1.46
CA ASP A 109 -3.80 12.46 2.07
C ASP A 109 -4.11 11.01 1.68
N ASP A 110 -4.08 10.11 2.67
CA ASP A 110 -4.26 8.67 2.45
C ASP A 110 -5.66 8.34 1.91
N MET A 111 -6.65 9.21 2.16
CA MET A 111 -8.02 9.08 1.65
C MET A 111 -8.14 9.47 0.17
N ARG A 112 -7.16 10.20 -0.37
CA ARG A 112 -7.14 10.68 -1.76
C ARG A 112 -6.15 9.90 -2.64
N LEU A 113 -5.62 8.79 -2.15
CA LEU A 113 -4.79 7.89 -2.94
C LEU A 113 -5.66 6.99 -3.80
N ASN A 114 -5.96 7.42 -5.02
CA ASN A 114 -6.84 6.65 -5.91
C ASN A 114 -6.14 5.48 -6.62
N LEU A 115 -4.80 5.52 -6.77
CA LEU A 115 -4.03 4.48 -7.44
C LEU A 115 -2.67 4.30 -6.77
N LEU A 116 -2.35 3.07 -6.39
CA LEU A 116 -1.01 2.65 -5.98
C LEU A 116 -0.40 1.73 -7.04
N VAL A 117 0.76 2.13 -7.57
CA VAL A 117 1.50 1.35 -8.56
C VAL A 117 2.76 0.76 -7.93
N ALA A 118 2.81 -0.56 -7.81
CA ALA A 118 3.96 -1.30 -7.32
C ALA A 118 5.00 -1.53 -8.42
N SER A 119 6.26 -1.15 -8.20
CA SER A 119 7.35 -1.43 -9.12
C SER A 119 8.64 -1.74 -8.34
N GLY A 120 9.48 -2.63 -8.88
CA GLY A 120 10.73 -3.08 -8.27
C GLY A 120 10.75 -4.59 -8.04
N GLY A 121 11.95 -5.18 -7.99
CA GLY A 121 12.12 -6.64 -8.08
C GLY A 121 11.23 -7.47 -7.13
N VAL A 122 11.19 -7.12 -5.83
CA VAL A 122 10.38 -7.84 -4.83
C VAL A 122 8.86 -7.73 -5.09
N LEU A 123 8.41 -6.65 -5.73
CA LEU A 123 7.01 -6.37 -6.02
C LEU A 123 6.57 -6.94 -7.38
N SER A 124 7.37 -6.73 -8.42
CA SER A 124 7.09 -7.17 -9.79
C SER A 124 7.17 -8.69 -9.92
N HIS A 125 8.16 -9.32 -9.27
CA HIS A 125 8.39 -10.77 -9.36
C HIS A 125 7.87 -11.57 -8.17
N ALA A 126 6.97 -11.01 -7.36
CA ALA A 126 6.29 -11.80 -6.34
C ALA A 126 5.55 -13.00 -6.99
N PRO A 127 5.73 -14.24 -6.49
CA PRO A 127 5.14 -15.45 -7.09
C PRO A 127 3.62 -15.40 -7.26
N GLN A 128 2.92 -14.68 -6.38
CA GLN A 128 1.47 -14.49 -6.47
C GLN A 128 1.12 -13.00 -6.44
N MET A 129 0.16 -12.59 -7.27
CA MET A 129 -0.31 -11.19 -7.36
C MET A 129 -0.83 -10.67 -6.02
N ARG A 130 -1.43 -11.55 -5.21
CA ARG A 130 -1.93 -11.24 -3.86
C ARG A 130 -0.82 -10.82 -2.90
N GLN A 131 0.40 -11.36 -3.07
CA GLN A 131 1.53 -10.96 -2.22
C GLN A 131 1.93 -9.51 -2.48
N THR A 132 1.93 -9.06 -3.74
CA THR A 132 2.15 -7.65 -4.10
C THR A 132 1.05 -6.76 -3.55
N ALA A 133 -0.22 -7.15 -3.72
CA ALA A 133 -1.36 -6.39 -3.18
C ALA A 133 -1.26 -6.24 -1.66
N MET A 134 -0.97 -7.33 -0.93
CA MET A 134 -0.80 -7.29 0.51
C MET A 134 0.37 -6.39 0.93
N MET A 135 1.53 -6.48 0.28
CA MET A 135 2.65 -5.57 0.60
C MET A 135 2.29 -4.09 0.42
N LEU A 136 1.47 -3.75 -0.59
CA LEU A 136 0.97 -2.38 -0.77
C LEU A 136 0.03 -1.95 0.36
N LEU A 137 -0.97 -2.78 0.68
CA LEU A 137 -1.95 -2.48 1.74
C LEU A 137 -1.28 -2.34 3.11
N ASP A 138 -0.34 -3.23 3.39
CA ASP A 138 0.39 -3.32 4.64
C ASP A 138 1.35 -2.14 4.86
N ALA A 139 1.97 -1.64 3.79
CA ALA A 139 2.99 -0.60 3.88
C ALA A 139 2.44 0.83 3.76
N PHE A 140 1.50 1.04 2.83
CA PHE A 140 0.95 2.37 2.55
C PHE A 140 -0.32 2.66 3.34
N GLU A 141 -0.98 1.63 3.85
CA GLU A 141 -2.21 1.77 4.63
C GLU A 141 -3.24 2.69 3.95
N PRO A 142 -3.53 2.52 2.64
CA PRO A 142 -4.46 3.40 1.94
C PRO A 142 -5.84 3.35 2.60
N ALA A 143 -6.58 4.45 2.48
CA ALA A 143 -7.91 4.62 3.04
C ALA A 143 -8.92 5.02 1.97
N GLY A 144 -10.18 4.66 2.18
CA GLY A 144 -11.23 4.83 1.19
C GLY A 144 -11.13 3.77 0.10
N VAL A 145 -11.25 4.21 -1.15
CA VAL A 145 -11.21 3.35 -2.34
C VAL A 145 -9.94 3.63 -3.15
N THR A 146 -9.11 2.61 -3.30
CA THR A 146 -7.79 2.72 -3.93
C THR A 146 -7.59 1.58 -4.93
N GLU A 147 -7.37 1.92 -6.20
CA GLU A 147 -6.92 0.95 -7.20
C GLU A 147 -5.47 0.53 -6.92
N LEU A 148 -5.18 -0.75 -7.12
CA LEU A 148 -3.86 -1.33 -6.99
C LEU A 148 -3.40 -1.81 -8.37
N ALA A 149 -2.19 -1.45 -8.75
CA ALA A 149 -1.56 -1.94 -9.97
C ALA A 149 -0.10 -2.30 -9.70
N LYS A 150 0.50 -3.07 -10.61
CA LYS A 150 1.92 -3.35 -10.59
C LYS A 150 2.55 -3.24 -11.97
N ASP A 151 3.83 -2.90 -11.98
CA ASP A 151 4.73 -3.11 -13.10
C ASP A 151 5.02 -4.61 -13.23
N SER A 152 4.59 -5.21 -14.33
CA SER A 152 4.61 -6.66 -14.57
C SER A 152 5.98 -7.29 -14.38
N ILE A 153 7.02 -6.69 -14.98
CA ILE A 153 8.39 -7.22 -15.02
C ILE A 153 9.46 -6.13 -14.82
N PHE A 154 9.13 -5.08 -14.08
CA PHE A 154 10.03 -3.95 -13.81
C PHE A 154 10.48 -3.21 -15.09
N MET A 155 9.52 -3.01 -16.01
CA MET A 155 9.76 -2.43 -17.33
C MET A 155 9.64 -0.90 -17.36
N MET A 156 8.94 -0.28 -16.40
CA MET A 156 8.66 1.16 -16.43
C MET A 156 9.91 2.04 -16.64
N PRO A 157 11.06 1.79 -15.99
CA PRO A 157 12.27 2.59 -16.25
C PRO A 157 12.76 2.50 -17.71
N HIS A 158 12.67 1.31 -18.31
CA HIS A 158 13.07 1.06 -19.70
C HIS A 158 12.11 1.74 -20.68
N LEU A 159 10.80 1.68 -20.41
CA LEU A 159 9.78 2.37 -21.21
C LEU A 159 9.94 3.89 -21.14
N GLY A 160 10.38 4.43 -20.01
CA GLY A 160 10.68 5.86 -19.88
C GLY A 160 11.79 6.31 -20.85
N VAL A 161 12.83 5.50 -21.04
CA VAL A 161 13.88 5.78 -22.04
C VAL A 161 13.32 5.62 -23.46
N LEU A 162 12.61 4.52 -23.73
CA LEU A 162 12.01 4.27 -25.05
C LEU A 162 11.05 5.40 -25.47
N ALA A 163 10.30 5.97 -24.53
CA ALA A 163 9.35 7.05 -24.79
C ALA A 163 10.00 8.32 -25.35
N SER A 164 11.31 8.52 -25.13
CA SER A 164 12.05 9.66 -25.71
C SER A 164 12.31 9.53 -27.21
N VAL A 165 12.26 8.30 -27.75
CA VAL A 165 12.55 8.00 -29.17
C VAL A 165 11.30 7.49 -29.90
N HIS A 166 10.52 6.60 -29.26
CA HIS A 166 9.29 6.02 -29.79
C HIS A 166 8.11 6.13 -28.80
N PRO A 167 7.53 7.33 -28.62
CA PRO A 167 6.45 7.56 -27.64
C PRO A 167 5.24 6.64 -27.82
N LYS A 168 4.80 6.42 -29.07
CA LYS A 168 3.63 5.59 -29.37
C LYS A 168 3.85 4.12 -29.00
N ALA A 169 5.01 3.56 -29.36
CA ALA A 169 5.35 2.18 -29.02
C ALA A 169 5.52 2.01 -27.50
N ALA A 170 6.16 2.97 -26.83
CA ALA A 170 6.32 2.95 -25.39
C ALA A 170 4.97 2.97 -24.65
N LEU A 171 4.03 3.80 -25.11
CA LEU A 171 2.68 3.86 -24.56
C LEU A 171 1.92 2.55 -24.81
N GLU A 172 1.99 2.00 -26.02
CA GLU A 172 1.33 0.74 -26.35
C GLU A 172 1.80 -0.42 -25.47
N VAL A 173 3.12 -0.57 -25.29
CA VAL A 173 3.69 -1.59 -24.40
C VAL A 173 3.35 -1.28 -22.93
N PHE A 174 3.31 0.00 -22.56
CA PHE A 174 2.93 0.38 -21.20
C PHE A 174 1.50 -0.07 -20.85
N GLU A 175 0.54 0.21 -21.74
CA GLU A 175 -0.88 -0.09 -21.53
C GLU A 175 -1.19 -1.59 -21.64
N LYS A 176 -0.53 -2.30 -22.56
CA LYS A 176 -0.83 -3.72 -22.84
C LYS A 176 -0.06 -4.69 -21.95
N ASP A 177 1.22 -4.41 -21.68
CA ASP A 177 2.14 -5.40 -21.14
C ASP A 177 2.77 -4.98 -19.80
N CYS A 178 2.90 -3.68 -19.53
CA CYS A 178 3.58 -3.19 -18.32
C CYS A 178 2.64 -3.04 -17.12
N LEU A 179 1.56 -2.27 -17.26
CA LEU A 179 0.69 -1.92 -16.15
C LEU A 179 -0.39 -2.98 -15.92
N VAL A 180 -0.18 -3.82 -14.91
CA VAL A 180 -1.15 -4.87 -14.53
C VAL A 180 -1.98 -4.38 -13.36
N TYR A 181 -3.29 -4.21 -13.58
CA TYR A 181 -4.23 -3.92 -12.50
C TYR A 181 -4.44 -5.15 -11.61
N LEU A 182 -4.11 -5.00 -10.32
CA LEU A 182 -4.37 -6.00 -9.29
C LEU A 182 -5.85 -5.98 -8.90
N GLY A 183 -6.47 -4.80 -8.90
CA GLY A 183 -7.89 -4.59 -8.64
C GLY A 183 -8.11 -3.42 -7.68
N THR A 184 -9.17 -3.45 -6.88
CA THR A 184 -9.53 -2.32 -6.01
C THR A 184 -9.54 -2.72 -4.54
N ALA A 185 -8.88 -1.95 -3.70
CA ALA A 185 -8.91 -2.07 -2.26
C ALA A 185 -9.85 -1.04 -1.63
N ILE A 186 -10.62 -1.47 -0.64
CA ILE A 186 -11.60 -0.66 0.08
C ILE A 186 -11.29 -0.80 1.57
N ALA A 187 -10.88 0.31 2.20
CA ALA A 187 -10.46 0.32 3.60
C ALA A 187 -11.03 1.54 4.32
N PRO A 188 -11.99 1.38 5.26
CA PRO A 188 -12.47 2.49 6.06
C PRO A 188 -11.35 3.09 6.92
N GLN A 189 -11.18 4.41 6.88
CA GLN A 189 -10.28 5.14 7.78
C GLN A 189 -10.83 5.13 9.20
N GLY A 190 -9.97 4.78 10.16
CA GLY A 190 -10.25 4.82 11.58
C GLY A 190 -9.97 3.50 12.27
N LEU A 191 -10.13 3.48 13.59
CA LEU A 191 -9.87 2.30 14.40
C LEU A 191 -11.04 1.33 14.32
N THR A 192 -10.72 0.05 14.08
CA THR A 192 -11.69 -1.04 14.06
C THR A 192 -11.47 -1.94 15.27
N THR A 193 -12.56 -2.41 15.88
CA THR A 193 -12.48 -3.44 16.93
C THR A 193 -12.63 -4.81 16.28
N LYS A 194 -11.75 -5.75 16.65
CA LYS A 194 -11.79 -7.12 16.14
C LYS A 194 -13.19 -7.73 16.31
N ASP A 195 -13.67 -8.41 15.28
CA ASP A 195 -14.95 -9.13 15.23
C ASP A 195 -16.19 -8.22 15.39
N ARG A 196 -16.04 -6.89 15.32
CA ARG A 196 -17.16 -5.92 15.33
C ARG A 196 -17.43 -5.40 13.92
N PRO A 197 -18.69 -5.18 13.51
CA PRO A 197 -19.01 -4.59 12.21
C PRO A 197 -18.29 -3.25 11.98
N CYS A 198 -17.58 -3.14 10.86
CA CYS A 198 -16.91 -1.90 10.46
C CYS A 198 -17.48 -1.28 9.18
N MET A 199 -18.05 -2.10 8.28
CA MET A 199 -18.67 -1.60 7.04
C MET A 199 -19.68 -2.62 6.52
N THR A 200 -20.85 -2.18 6.07
CA THR A 200 -21.74 -3.00 5.24
C THR A 200 -21.43 -2.72 3.77
N TYR A 201 -21.57 -3.74 2.93
CA TYR A 201 -21.34 -3.63 1.50
C TYR A 201 -22.44 -4.32 0.72
N ARG A 202 -22.77 -3.74 -0.43
CA ARG A 202 -23.53 -4.37 -1.51
C ARG A 202 -22.78 -4.15 -2.81
N LEU A 203 -22.44 -5.24 -3.49
CA LEU A 203 -21.72 -5.28 -4.75
C LEU A 203 -22.66 -5.84 -5.81
N GLN A 204 -22.82 -5.12 -6.92
CA GLN A 204 -23.71 -5.51 -7.99
C GLN A 204 -23.02 -5.36 -9.35
N GLY A 205 -22.88 -6.47 -10.06
CA GLY A 205 -22.29 -6.54 -11.40
C GLY A 205 -22.78 -7.75 -12.18
N SER A 206 -22.26 -7.91 -13.38
CA SER A 206 -22.63 -9.02 -14.27
C SER A 206 -22.20 -10.39 -13.72
N THR A 207 -21.03 -10.46 -13.10
CA THR A 207 -20.40 -11.71 -12.64
C THR A 207 -20.23 -11.78 -11.12
N LEU A 208 -20.42 -10.68 -10.41
CA LEU A 208 -20.32 -10.59 -8.95
C LEU A 208 -21.55 -9.88 -8.37
N ASN A 209 -22.33 -10.60 -7.55
CA ASN A 209 -23.48 -10.06 -6.82
C ASN A 209 -23.39 -10.54 -5.38
N GLU A 210 -22.93 -9.69 -4.48
CA GLU A 210 -22.61 -10.05 -3.09
C GLU A 210 -23.05 -8.94 -2.15
N GLN A 211 -23.49 -9.30 -0.95
CA GLN A 211 -23.78 -8.34 0.10
C GLN A 211 -23.43 -8.91 1.46
N GLY A 212 -23.06 -8.04 2.39
CA GLY A 212 -22.76 -8.47 3.75
C GLY A 212 -22.13 -7.40 4.59
N THR A 213 -21.48 -7.85 5.65
CA THR A 213 -20.78 -7.01 6.62
C THR A 213 -19.32 -7.40 6.67
N LEU A 214 -18.44 -6.42 6.63
CA LEU A 214 -17.01 -6.55 6.91
C LEU A 214 -16.79 -6.35 8.41
N LEU A 215 -16.11 -7.30 9.05
CA LEU A 215 -15.77 -7.21 10.46
C LEU A 215 -14.39 -6.57 10.66
N GLY A 216 -14.20 -5.93 11.80
CA GLY A 216 -12.90 -5.40 12.20
C GLY A 216 -11.86 -6.52 12.31
N GLY A 217 -10.66 -6.29 11.78
CA GLY A 217 -9.59 -7.27 11.68
C GLY A 217 -9.70 -8.25 10.51
N GLU A 218 -10.78 -8.20 9.72
CA GLU A 218 -11.03 -9.11 8.60
C GLU A 218 -10.48 -8.55 7.27
N LEU A 219 -10.05 -9.45 6.38
CA LEU A 219 -9.83 -9.17 4.98
C LEU A 219 -10.77 -10.07 4.16
N LYS A 220 -11.58 -9.47 3.30
CA LYS A 220 -12.39 -10.21 2.33
C LYS A 220 -11.88 -9.95 0.92
N GLU A 221 -11.79 -11.01 0.14
CA GLU A 221 -11.43 -10.93 -1.27
C GLU A 221 -12.57 -11.46 -2.13
N PHE A 222 -12.96 -10.70 -3.15
CA PHE A 222 -13.95 -11.11 -4.14
C PHE A 222 -13.29 -11.18 -5.52
N PRO A 223 -13.32 -12.34 -6.20
CA PRO A 223 -12.87 -12.44 -7.57
C PRO A 223 -13.68 -11.50 -8.47
N LEU A 224 -12.98 -10.63 -9.19
CA LEU A 224 -13.55 -9.76 -10.22
C LEU A 224 -12.46 -9.58 -11.28
N GLN A 225 -12.70 -10.08 -12.49
CA GLN A 225 -11.67 -10.23 -13.52
C GLN A 225 -11.24 -8.89 -14.11
N ILE A 226 -10.14 -8.91 -14.87
CA ILE A 226 -9.67 -7.76 -15.63
C ILE A 226 -10.76 -7.31 -16.62
N GLY A 227 -11.05 -6.02 -16.64
CA GLY A 227 -12.08 -5.42 -17.50
C GLY A 227 -13.50 -5.49 -16.94
N GLU A 228 -13.72 -6.18 -15.82
CA GLU A 228 -14.99 -6.19 -15.11
C GLU A 228 -15.09 -5.06 -14.09
N THR A 229 -16.30 -4.58 -13.87
CA THR A 229 -16.63 -3.55 -12.88
C THR A 229 -17.89 -3.94 -12.12
N VAL A 230 -18.01 -3.45 -10.88
CA VAL A 230 -19.24 -3.55 -10.08
C VAL A 230 -19.65 -2.20 -9.54
N GLU A 231 -20.96 -1.98 -9.41
CA GLU A 231 -21.49 -0.88 -8.61
C GLU A 231 -21.51 -1.30 -7.14
N ALA A 232 -20.97 -0.45 -6.28
CA ALA A 232 -20.84 -0.73 -4.86
C ALA A 232 -21.55 0.34 -4.02
N ILE A 233 -22.36 -0.11 -3.07
CA ILE A 233 -22.88 0.71 -1.98
C ILE A 233 -22.15 0.29 -0.71
N LEU A 234 -21.44 1.23 -0.10
CA LEU A 234 -20.57 0.99 1.05
C LEU A 234 -21.01 1.89 2.21
N GLU A 235 -21.41 1.30 3.34
CA GLU A 235 -21.86 2.04 4.52
C GLU A 235 -20.89 1.77 5.69
N PRO A 236 -19.95 2.70 5.96
CA PRO A 236 -19.01 2.53 7.05
C PRO A 236 -19.72 2.72 8.40
N ALA A 237 -19.26 2.00 9.42
CA ALA A 237 -19.77 2.15 10.78
C ALA A 237 -19.49 3.56 11.32
N ARG A 238 -20.19 3.94 12.39
CA ARG A 238 -20.05 5.26 13.01
C ARG A 238 -18.59 5.51 13.41
N GLY A 239 -18.04 6.65 12.95
CA GLY A 239 -16.65 7.06 13.24
C GLY A 239 -15.62 6.57 12.22
N LEU A 240 -16.03 5.75 11.25
CA LEU A 240 -15.21 5.31 10.12
C LEU A 240 -15.56 6.09 8.86
N ASP A 241 -14.57 6.37 8.01
CA ASP A 241 -14.74 7.20 6.81
C ASP A 241 -14.23 6.49 5.55
N LEU A 242 -14.90 6.68 4.42
CA LEU A 242 -14.51 6.20 3.09
C LEU A 242 -14.29 7.36 2.09
N GLY A 243 -14.30 8.61 2.57
CA GLY A 243 -14.03 9.82 1.78
C GLY A 243 -15.20 10.80 1.70
N ALA A 244 -16.39 10.41 2.17
CA ALA A 244 -17.59 11.26 2.23
C ALA A 244 -17.89 11.80 3.64
N GLY A 245 -17.03 11.50 4.61
CA GLY A 245 -17.18 11.86 6.01
C GLY A 245 -17.59 10.66 6.88
N PRO A 246 -17.39 10.74 8.21
CA PRO A 246 -17.60 9.60 9.10
C PRO A 246 -19.03 9.05 9.08
N GLY A 247 -19.17 7.74 8.88
CA GLY A 247 -20.44 7.02 8.84
C GLY A 247 -21.32 7.34 7.63
N ARG A 248 -20.79 8.03 6.61
CA ARG A 248 -21.54 8.36 5.40
C ARG A 248 -21.39 7.25 4.37
N THR A 249 -22.53 6.81 3.86
CA THR A 249 -22.60 5.89 2.72
C THR A 249 -21.97 6.51 1.49
N ILE A 250 -21.23 5.70 0.74
CA ILE A 250 -20.75 6.05 -0.60
C ILE A 250 -21.29 5.06 -1.63
N GLU A 251 -21.52 5.57 -2.82
CA GLU A 251 -21.83 4.78 -4.01
C GLU A 251 -20.70 5.01 -5.02
N CYS A 252 -20.12 3.93 -5.55
CA CYS A 252 -19.00 4.02 -6.49
C CYS A 252 -18.89 2.78 -7.37
N THR A 253 -18.28 2.94 -8.54
CA THR A 253 -17.90 1.84 -9.41
C THR A 253 -16.53 1.31 -9.01
N LEU A 254 -16.41 0.01 -8.73
CA LEU A 254 -15.15 -0.65 -8.39
C LEU A 254 -14.63 -1.47 -9.58
N ARG A 255 -13.33 -1.41 -9.81
CA ARG A 255 -12.65 -2.12 -10.91
C ARG A 255 -12.07 -3.45 -10.43
N GLY A 256 -12.25 -4.50 -11.23
CA GLY A 256 -11.58 -5.79 -11.06
C GLY A 256 -10.10 -5.77 -11.45
N GLY A 257 -9.46 -6.93 -11.37
CA GLY A 257 -8.05 -7.10 -11.72
C GLY A 257 -7.59 -8.52 -11.47
N THR A 258 -6.27 -8.76 -11.55
CA THR A 258 -5.72 -10.11 -11.34
C THR A 258 -5.95 -10.68 -9.94
N VAL A 259 -6.22 -9.82 -8.95
CA VAL A 259 -6.63 -10.20 -7.58
C VAL A 259 -8.14 -10.01 -7.40
N GLY A 260 -8.69 -8.89 -7.88
CA GLY A 260 -10.11 -8.57 -7.76
C GLY A 260 -10.35 -7.48 -6.72
N LEU A 261 -11.43 -7.60 -5.93
CA LEU A 261 -11.77 -6.63 -4.89
C LEU A 261 -11.25 -7.10 -3.54
N ILE A 262 -10.66 -6.18 -2.77
CA ILE A 262 -10.18 -6.43 -1.41
C ILE A 262 -10.89 -5.48 -0.46
N LEU A 263 -11.72 -6.00 0.45
CA LEU A 263 -12.26 -5.24 1.57
C LEU A 263 -11.35 -5.44 2.79
N ASP A 264 -10.79 -4.37 3.31
CA ASP A 264 -9.82 -4.39 4.41
C ASP A 264 -10.40 -3.74 5.68
N GLY A 265 -10.83 -4.59 6.61
CA GLY A 265 -11.41 -4.18 7.89
C GLY A 265 -10.38 -4.09 9.02
N ARG A 266 -9.07 -4.18 8.75
CA ARG A 266 -8.03 -4.23 9.80
C ARG A 266 -7.79 -2.90 10.53
N GLY A 267 -8.42 -1.83 10.07
CA GLY A 267 -8.32 -0.49 10.65
C GLY A 267 -7.09 0.28 10.15
N ARG A 268 -7.12 1.58 10.40
CA ARG A 268 -6.08 2.53 10.02
C ARG A 268 -5.87 3.53 11.18
N PRO A 269 -4.68 3.56 11.81
CA PRO A 269 -3.50 2.75 11.48
C PRO A 269 -3.68 1.25 11.84
N LEU A 270 -2.97 0.37 11.14
CA LEU A 270 -2.94 -1.08 11.37
C LEU A 270 -2.32 -1.43 12.74
N TRP A 271 -1.29 -0.70 13.16
CA TRP A 271 -0.68 -0.78 14.50
C TRP A 271 -0.79 0.58 15.20
N PRO A 272 -1.89 0.87 15.90
CA PRO A 272 -1.98 2.05 16.73
C PRO A 272 -0.88 2.01 17.81
N ALA A 273 -0.27 3.17 18.10
CA ALA A 273 0.65 3.29 19.21
C ALA A 273 -0.11 2.95 20.51
N SER A 274 0.45 2.03 21.29
CA SER A 274 -0.02 1.67 22.63
C SER A 274 0.12 2.82 23.62
#